data_AF-A0A127P789-F1
#
_entry.id   AF-A0A127P789-F1
#
_cell.length_a   1.000
_cell.length_b   1.000
_cell.length_c   1.000
_cell.angle_alpha   90.00
_cell.angle_beta   90.00
_cell.angle_gamma   90.00
#
_symmetry.space_group_name_H-M   'P 1'
#
loop_
_entity.id
_entity.type
_entity.pdbx_description
1 polymer ?
#
loop_
_entity_poly.entity_id
_entity_poly.type
_entity_poly.pdbx_seq_one_letter_code
_entity_poly.pdbx_strand_id
1 'polypeptide(L)'
;METVRRNLRGKKGRITRQKAAIFEKIRMQKNLKTEQDENQLSVGFFGRVARIVRVHQEGLKDKVSKKGPSIPIQRVPCLVLVLPTKR
;
A
#
# COMPACT_ATOMS: atom_id res chain seq x y z
N MET A 1 19.45 26.40 17.85
CA MET A 1 19.21 24.97 17.55
C MET A 1 19.33 24.78 16.04
N GLU A 2 20.49 24.32 15.55
CA GLU A 2 20.66 24.02 14.12
C GLU A 2 19.86 22.77 13.73
N THR A 3 18.91 22.92 12.81
CA THR A 3 18.21 21.77 12.23
C THR A 3 19.13 21.09 11.23
N VAL A 4 19.68 19.92 11.57
CA VAL A 4 20.46 19.10 10.63
C VAL A 4 19.61 18.81 9.39
N ARG A 5 19.90 19.47 8.27
CA ARG A 5 19.20 19.26 7.00
C ARG A 5 19.54 17.87 6.49
N ARG A 6 18.61 16.94 6.65
CA ARG A 6 18.74 15.57 6.10
C ARG A 6 18.91 15.66 4.58
N ASN A 7 19.96 15.05 4.04
CA ASN A 7 20.13 14.94 2.59
C ASN A 7 19.08 13.95 2.02
N LEU A 8 17.93 14.49 1.62
CA LEU A 8 16.82 13.75 1.02
C LEU A 8 17.04 13.49 -0.49
N ARG A 9 17.79 14.36 -1.16
CA ARG A 9 18.00 14.31 -2.62
C ARG A 9 18.82 13.09 -3.04
N GLY A 10 19.86 12.73 -2.28
CA GLY A 10 20.63 11.50 -2.50
C GLY A 10 19.85 10.20 -2.23
N LYS A 11 18.68 10.28 -1.57
CA LYS A 11 17.84 9.11 -1.23
C LYS A 11 16.74 8.84 -2.25
N LYS A 12 16.55 9.72 -3.24
CA LYS A 12 15.45 9.62 -4.23
C LYS A 12 15.36 8.23 -4.88
N GLY A 13 16.47 7.70 -5.40
CA GLY A 13 16.48 6.39 -6.05
C GLY A 13 16.16 5.22 -5.11
N ARG A 14 16.63 5.28 -3.85
CA ARG A 14 16.27 4.28 -2.83
C ARG A 14 14.77 4.32 -2.50
N ILE A 15 14.21 5.52 -2.35
CA ILE A 15 12.79 5.70 -2.04
C ILE A 15 11.91 5.18 -3.19
N THR A 16 12.27 5.48 -4.44
CA THR A 16 11.54 4.96 -5.61
C THR A 16 11.56 3.43 -5.66
N ARG A 17 12.73 2.82 -5.45
CA ARG A 17 12.86 1.36 -5.40
C ARG A 17 12.05 0.75 -4.26
N GLN A 18 12.04 1.38 -3.08
CA GLN A 18 11.24 0.93 -1.95
C GLN A 18 9.74 0.99 -2.24
N LYS A 19 9.25 2.04 -2.92
CA LYS A 19 7.85 2.12 -3.36
C LYS A 19 7.51 0.99 -4.34
N ALA A 20 8.36 0.77 -5.35
CA ALA A 20 8.16 -0.31 -6.32
C ALA A 20 8.12 -1.70 -5.64
N ALA A 21 9.02 -1.94 -4.68
CA ALA A 21 9.06 -3.19 -3.91
C ALA A 21 7.78 -3.42 -3.07
N ILE A 22 7.10 -2.36 -2.61
CA ILE A 22 5.81 -2.50 -1.92
C ILE A 22 4.73 -3.00 -2.88
N PHE A 23 4.65 -2.45 -4.09
CA PHE A 23 3.68 -2.90 -5.10
C PHE A 23 3.97 -4.33 -5.58
N GLU A 24 5.25 -4.66 -5.72
CA GLU A 24 5.67 -6.02 -6.02
C GLU A 24 5.27 -7.02 -4.92
N LYS A 25 5.32 -6.60 -3.65
CA LYS A 25 4.82 -7.40 -2.54
C LYS A 25 3.30 -7.53 -2.56
N ILE A 26 2.58 -6.44 -2.82
CA ILE A 26 1.11 -6.43 -2.83
C ILE A 26 0.56 -7.41 -3.88
N ARG A 27 1.11 -7.41 -5.11
CA ARG A 27 0.60 -8.26 -6.21
C ARG A 27 0.77 -9.78 -6.04
N MET A 28 1.49 -10.24 -5.02
CA MET A 28 1.74 -11.68 -4.84
C MET A 28 0.47 -12.41 -4.40
N GLN A 29 0.16 -13.56 -5.01
CA GLN A 29 -1.02 -14.38 -4.70
C GLN A 29 -1.14 -14.71 -3.20
N LYS A 30 -0.02 -14.98 -2.53
CA LYS A 30 0.01 -15.27 -1.09
C LYS A 30 -0.48 -14.15 -0.19
N ASN A 31 -0.68 -12.93 -0.71
CA ASN A 31 -1.19 -11.79 0.04
C ASN A 31 -2.63 -11.45 -0.35
N LEU A 32 -3.18 -12.15 -1.36
CA LEU A 32 -4.55 -11.99 -1.81
C LEU A 32 -5.47 -12.90 -1.02
N LYS A 33 -6.68 -12.41 -0.75
CA LYS A 33 -7.80 -13.19 -0.23
C LYS A 33 -8.93 -13.08 -1.23
N THR A 34 -9.36 -14.21 -1.76
CA THR A 34 -10.53 -14.28 -2.63
C THR A 34 -11.73 -14.65 -1.78
N GLU A 35 -12.77 -13.83 -1.83
CA GLU A 35 -14.07 -14.11 -1.24
C GLU A 35 -15.07 -14.21 -2.37
N GLN A 36 -15.75 -15.34 -2.44
CA GLN A 36 -16.76 -15.61 -3.46
C GLN A 36 -18.12 -15.66 -2.76
N ASP A 37 -19.03 -14.85 -3.27
CA ASP A 37 -20.44 -14.84 -2.93
C ASP A 37 -21.25 -15.25 -4.18
N GLU A 38 -22.54 -15.55 -4.02
CA GLU A 38 -23.38 -16.08 -5.11
C GLU A 38 -23.47 -15.12 -6.32
N ASN A 39 -23.32 -13.82 -6.07
CA ASN A 39 -23.45 -12.76 -7.09
C ASN A 39 -22.14 -11.99 -7.35
N GLN A 40 -21.10 -12.19 -6.53
CA GLN A 40 -19.91 -11.33 -6.55
C GLN A 40 -18.64 -12.10 -6.22
N LEU A 41 -17.55 -11.75 -6.90
CA LEU A 41 -16.20 -12.21 -6.59
C LEU A 41 -15.37 -11.02 -6.13
N SER A 42 -14.92 -11.05 -4.88
CA SER A 42 -14.09 -10.01 -4.29
C SER A 42 -12.65 -10.49 -4.11
N VAL A 43 -11.69 -9.71 -4.60
CA VAL A 43 -10.27 -9.95 -4.33
C VAL A 43 -9.75 -8.87 -3.38
N GLY A 44 -9.56 -9.27 -2.13
CA GLY A 44 -8.99 -8.44 -1.08
C GLY A 44 -7.55 -8.81 -0.74
N PHE A 45 -7.04 -8.18 0.33
CA PHE A 45 -5.73 -8.49 0.90
C PHE A 45 -5.91 -8.81 2.39
N PHE A 46 -4.96 -9.53 3.00
CA PHE A 46 -4.99 -9.82 4.44
C PHE A 46 -3.77 -9.27 5.21
N GLY A 47 -3.92 -9.19 6.53
CA GLY A 47 -2.83 -8.82 7.44
C GLY A 47 -2.21 -7.45 7.16
N ARG A 48 -0.88 -7.38 7.17
CA ARG A 48 -0.14 -6.12 6.98
C ARG A 48 -0.33 -5.53 5.57
N VAL A 49 -0.54 -6.37 4.56
CA VAL A 49 -0.70 -5.92 3.16
C VAL A 49 -2.03 -5.19 2.99
N ALA A 50 -3.10 -5.67 3.62
CA ALA A 50 -4.40 -5.00 3.65
C ALA A 50 -4.30 -3.54 4.16
N ARG A 51 -3.57 -3.35 5.28
CA ARG A 51 -3.35 -2.01 5.85
C ARG A 51 -2.61 -1.10 4.87
N ILE A 52 -1.55 -1.61 4.22
CA ILE A 52 -0.75 -0.84 3.27
C ILE A 52 -1.63 -0.41 2.09
N VAL A 53 -2.38 -1.34 1.51
CA VAL A 53 -3.27 -1.05 0.37
C VAL A 53 -4.30 0.00 0.75
N ARG A 54 -4.96 -0.14 1.91
CA ARG A 54 -5.96 0.84 2.39
C ARG A 54 -5.36 2.24 2.55
N VAL A 55 -4.19 2.34 3.18
CA VAL A 55 -3.48 3.61 3.34
C VAL A 55 -3.18 4.26 1.99
N HIS A 56 -2.76 3.48 0.99
CA HIS A 56 -2.47 4.01 -0.34
C HIS A 56 -3.74 4.37 -1.10
N GLN A 57 -4.79 3.56 -1.04
CA GLN A 57 -6.06 3.78 -1.76
C GLN A 57 -6.83 4.99 -1.23
N GLU A 58 -6.87 5.18 0.09
CA GLU A 58 -7.60 6.28 0.72
C GLU A 58 -6.70 7.52 0.91
N GLY A 59 -5.37 7.36 0.86
CA GLY A 59 -4.40 8.44 1.13
C GLY A 59 -4.25 8.74 2.62
N LEU A 60 -4.28 7.70 3.47
CA LEU A 60 -4.22 7.85 4.92
C LEU A 60 -2.79 8.13 5.41
N LYS A 61 -2.67 8.48 6.70
CA LYS A 61 -1.38 8.65 7.37
C LYS A 61 -0.84 7.30 7.82
N ASP A 62 0.45 7.05 7.58
CA ASP A 62 1.14 5.86 8.10
C ASP A 62 2.56 6.20 8.59
N LYS A 63 3.10 5.31 9.44
CA LYS A 63 4.42 5.49 10.05
C LYS A 63 5.52 5.02 9.11
N VAL A 64 6.51 5.89 8.86
CA VAL A 64 7.68 5.55 8.00
C VAL A 64 8.63 4.56 8.68
N SER A 65 8.65 4.52 10.01
CA SER A 65 9.41 3.56 10.81
C SER A 65 8.69 3.26 12.13
N LYS A 66 9.09 2.19 12.83
CA LYS A 66 8.43 1.76 14.09
C LYS A 66 8.30 2.87 15.14
N LYS A 67 9.29 3.77 15.22
CA LYS A 67 9.32 4.94 16.11
C LYS A 67 9.29 6.28 15.34
N GLY A 68 8.91 6.25 14.07
CA GLY A 68 8.95 7.40 13.18
C GLY A 68 7.66 8.22 13.20
N PRO A 69 7.70 9.45 12.66
CA PRO A 69 6.52 10.28 12.51
C PRO A 69 5.53 9.65 11.52
N SER A 70 4.24 9.84 11.78
CA SER A 70 3.17 9.50 10.85
C SER A 70 3.10 10.58 9.78
N ILE A 71 3.27 10.20 8.51
CA ILE A 71 3.16 11.12 7.38
C ILE A 71 1.96 10.73 6.51
N PRO A 72 1.28 11.70 5.87
CA PRO A 72 0.26 11.40 4.88
C PRO A 72 0.90 10.71 3.67
N ILE A 73 0.27 9.64 3.20
CA ILE A 73 0.66 8.95 1.97
C ILE A 73 -0.22 9.47 0.83
N GLN A 74 0.38 9.61 -0.35
CA GLN A 74 -0.35 10.02 -1.54
C GLN A 74 -1.43 8.98 -1.87
N ARG A 75 -2.63 9.44 -2.21
CA ARG A 75 -3.68 8.60 -2.75
C ARG A 75 -3.22 7.98 -4.07
N VAL A 76 -3.12 6.66 -4.11
CA VAL A 76 -2.83 5.86 -5.31
C VAL A 76 -4.03 4.96 -5.55
N PRO A 77 -4.74 5.09 -6.68
CA PRO A 77 -5.81 4.16 -7.01
C PRO A 77 -5.20 2.77 -7.24
N CYS A 78 -5.42 1.87 -6.29
CA CYS A 78 -5.15 0.45 -6.44
C CYS A 78 -6.52 -0.21 -6.35
N LEU A 79 -7.02 -0.74 -7.47
CA LEU A 79 -8.35 -1.34 -7.54
C LEU A 79 -8.40 -2.58 -6.65
N VAL A 80 -9.20 -2.52 -5.59
CA VAL A 80 -9.88 -3.72 -5.09
C VAL A 80 -10.90 -4.07 -6.17
N LEU A 81 -10.64 -5.15 -6.92
CA LEU A 81 -11.53 -5.61 -7.96
C LEU A 81 -12.63 -6.45 -7.29
N VAL A 82 -13.83 -5.88 -7.20
CA VAL A 82 -15.07 -6.65 -7.05
C VAL A 82 -15.56 -6.90 -8.46
N LEU A 83 -15.51 -8.16 -8.89
CA LEU A 83 -15.97 -8.58 -10.21
C LEU A 83 -17.38 -9.17 -10.06
N PRO A 84 -18.38 -8.70 -10.82
CA PRO A 84 -19.68 -9.36 -10.86
C PRO A 84 -19.49 -10.75 -11.49
N THR A 85 -19.96 -11.79 -10.81
CA THR A 85 -19.99 -13.14 -11.39
C THR A 85 -21.24 -13.25 -12.25
N LYS A 86 -21.10 -13.05 -13.57
CA LYS A 86 -22.14 -13.52 -14.50
C LYS A 86 -22.04 -15.04 -14.60
N ARG A 87 -23.15 -15.73 -14.37
CA ARG A 87 -23.35 -17.13 -14.79
C ARG A 87 -23.21 -17.26 -16.31
#